data_AF-A0A9X3CGR9-F1
#
_entry.id   AF-A0A9X3CGR9-F1
#
_cell.length_a   1.000
_cell.length_b   1.000
_cell.length_c   1.000
_cell.angle_alpha   90.00
_cell.angle_beta   90.00
_cell.angle_gamma   90.00
#
_symmetry.space_group_name_H-M   'P 1'
#
loop_
_entity.id
_entity.type
_entity.pdbx_description
1 polymer ?
#
loop_
_entity_poly.entity_id
_entity_poly.type
_entity_poly.pdbx_seq_one_letter_code
_entity_poly.pdbx_strand_id
1 'polypeptide(L)'
;MLSLFKRLSLIMLPLMAALIMLSPMSHASETKANTAEREITQLAGADFWRQVRDGEEGYTTSQSAEHGVLISTPGQTWYILKEKWMSPAGAVAIFGSIAFVTLMYIAIGPLMLSAPRTGRKIKRWSRLDRALHWSMAFTFLTLAFSGLMLVYGKHFLKPYIPTELWGFIIMLAKQYHNYIGPIFYVLLMCVLIKWWRKSIFKKVDIAWFMKLGGMVGKHKGSHPSAEFSNAGEKALFWLLIVVGTVVSLSGLVLDFPIFGQTRRDMELSNLVHMLAALILICGFVFHIYIGLFGMEGALEGMVTGEVDETWAKEHHDIWYEEVMAKEKGEQISEPIEQPKGVKANEQA
;
A
#
# COMPACT_ATOMS: atom_id res chain seq x y z
N MET A 1 16.03 26.13 8.21
CA MET A 1 14.65 25.74 7.84
C MET A 1 14.31 24.29 8.23
N LEU A 2 15.13 23.28 7.90
CA LEU A 2 14.85 21.87 8.25
C LEU A 2 14.75 21.57 9.77
N SER A 3 15.56 22.23 10.60
CA SER A 3 15.52 22.04 12.06
C SER A 3 14.26 22.64 12.70
N LEU A 4 13.74 23.73 12.13
CA LEU A 4 12.50 24.36 12.57
C LEU A 4 11.30 23.47 12.19
N PHE A 5 11.30 22.90 10.97
CA PHE A 5 10.27 21.95 10.52
C PHE A 5 10.23 20.66 11.35
N LYS A 6 11.39 20.08 11.69
CA LYS A 6 11.45 18.90 12.58
C LYS A 6 10.93 19.21 13.98
N ARG A 7 11.24 20.39 14.54
CA ARG A 7 10.75 20.80 15.86
C ARG A 7 9.25 21.11 15.83
N LEU A 8 8.75 21.71 14.75
CA LEU A 8 7.32 21.97 14.57
C LEU A 8 6.54 20.67 14.41
N SER A 9 7.05 19.69 13.64
CA SER A 9 6.38 18.39 13.47
C SER A 9 6.34 17.56 14.76
N LEU A 10 7.40 17.63 15.58
CA LEU A 10 7.47 16.95 16.87
C LEU A 10 6.51 17.53 17.92
N ILE A 11 6.08 18.78 17.78
CA ILE A 11 5.10 19.42 18.67
C ILE A 11 3.68 19.31 18.10
N MET A 12 3.52 19.39 16.77
CA MET A 12 2.21 19.30 16.10
C MET A 12 1.60 17.89 16.14
N LEU A 13 2.41 16.82 16.06
CA LEU A 13 1.91 15.44 16.17
C LEU A 13 1.24 15.12 17.52
N PRO A 14 1.86 15.40 18.69
CA PRO A 14 1.22 15.18 19.97
C PRO A 14 0.09 16.18 20.23
N LEU A 15 0.15 17.41 19.68
CA LEU A 15 -0.94 18.37 19.79
C LEU A 15 -2.18 17.93 18.99
N MET A 16 -2.01 17.39 17.78
CA MET A 16 -3.08 16.78 17.00
C MET A 16 -3.63 15.50 17.66
N ALA A 17 -2.76 14.66 18.22
CA ALA A 17 -3.19 13.48 18.97
C ALA A 17 -3.97 13.86 20.25
N ALA A 18 -3.54 14.90 20.96
CA ALA A 18 -4.24 15.45 22.11
C ALA A 18 -5.57 16.11 21.71
N LEU A 19 -5.65 16.80 20.57
CA LEU A 19 -6.90 17.39 20.06
C LEU A 19 -7.93 16.32 19.67
N ILE A 20 -7.47 15.17 19.17
CA ILE A 20 -8.32 14.00 18.87
C ILE A 20 -8.82 13.35 20.18
N MET A 21 -8.00 13.33 21.24
CA MET A 21 -8.36 12.76 22.54
C MET A 21 -9.19 13.71 23.44
N LEU A 22 -9.11 15.03 23.25
CA LEU A 22 -9.90 16.04 23.97
C LEU A 22 -11.17 16.48 23.22
N SER A 23 -11.43 15.92 22.04
CA SER A 23 -12.73 16.12 21.39
C SER A 23 -13.81 15.52 22.30
N PRO A 24 -14.81 16.29 22.75
CA PRO A 24 -15.85 15.75 23.61
C PRO A 24 -16.51 14.62 22.82
N MET A 25 -16.44 13.38 23.35
CA MET A 25 -17.30 12.29 22.94
C MET A 25 -18.72 12.72 23.27
N SER A 26 -19.29 13.49 22.34
CA SER A 26 -20.69 13.86 22.32
C SER A 26 -21.42 12.53 22.25
N HIS A 27 -21.95 12.10 23.39
CA HIS A 27 -22.94 11.04 23.47
C HIS A 27 -24.11 11.52 22.61
N ALA A 28 -24.07 11.14 21.34
CA ALA A 28 -25.19 11.33 20.47
C ALA A 28 -26.28 10.40 20.98
N SER A 29 -27.24 11.00 21.66
CA SER A 29 -28.60 10.48 21.83
C SER A 29 -29.03 9.69 20.59
N GLU A 30 -29.73 8.58 20.83
CA GLU A 30 -30.23 7.57 19.89
C GLU A 30 -31.14 8.15 18.79
N THR A 31 -30.60 8.99 17.91
CA THR A 31 -31.32 9.55 16.76
C THR A 31 -30.54 9.33 15.45
N LYS A 32 -29.44 8.56 15.49
CA LYS A 32 -28.48 8.42 14.39
C LYS A 32 -28.82 7.35 13.33
N ALA A 33 -29.89 6.58 13.47
CA ALA A 33 -30.26 5.57 12.47
C ALA A 33 -30.98 6.15 11.23
N ASN A 34 -31.53 7.37 11.31
CA ASN A 34 -32.73 7.69 10.53
C ASN A 34 -32.53 8.37 9.16
N THR A 35 -31.33 8.81 8.76
CA THR A 35 -31.18 9.53 7.47
C THR A 35 -30.99 8.59 6.28
N ALA A 36 -30.12 7.58 6.38
CA ALA A 36 -29.96 6.57 5.33
C ALA A 36 -31.21 5.69 5.19
N GLU A 37 -31.88 5.41 6.31
CA GLU A 37 -33.08 4.58 6.35
C GLU A 37 -34.32 5.32 5.79
N ARG A 38 -34.43 6.65 6.02
CA ARG A 38 -35.48 7.50 5.43
C ARG A 38 -35.43 7.59 3.92
N GLU A 39 -34.23 7.65 3.32
CA GLU A 39 -34.11 7.74 1.85
C GLU A 39 -34.55 6.43 1.17
N ILE A 40 -34.35 5.27 1.80
CA ILE A 40 -34.77 3.97 1.27
C ILE A 40 -36.30 3.77 1.40
N THR A 41 -36.91 4.26 2.48
CA THR A 41 -38.35 4.06 2.74
C THR A 41 -39.28 4.84 1.80
N GLN A 42 -38.78 5.84 1.06
CA GLN A 42 -39.61 6.66 0.17
C GLN A 42 -39.83 6.07 -1.23
N LEU A 43 -39.10 5.03 -1.64
CA LEU A 43 -39.11 4.55 -3.02
C LEU A 43 -40.25 3.55 -3.34
N ALA A 44 -40.83 2.90 -2.34
CA ALA A 44 -41.99 2.02 -2.53
C ALA A 44 -42.84 1.90 -1.25
N GLY A 45 -44.16 2.07 -1.36
CA GLY A 45 -45.10 2.01 -0.24
C GLY A 45 -45.20 0.62 0.41
N ALA A 46 -45.82 0.55 1.60
CA ALA A 46 -45.91 -0.68 2.40
C ALA A 46 -46.59 -1.86 1.67
N ASP A 47 -47.57 -1.57 0.81
CA ASP A 47 -48.30 -2.59 0.04
C ASP A 47 -47.44 -3.22 -1.06
N PHE A 48 -46.59 -2.43 -1.73
CA PHE A 48 -45.62 -2.98 -2.69
C PHE A 48 -44.67 -3.97 -2.00
N TRP A 49 -44.15 -3.62 -0.83
CA TRP A 49 -43.28 -4.54 -0.08
C TRP A 49 -44.01 -5.77 0.47
N ARG A 50 -45.33 -5.70 0.65
CA ARG A 50 -46.14 -6.88 1.00
C ARG A 50 -46.24 -7.82 -0.19
N GLN A 51 -46.57 -7.32 -1.38
CA GLN A 51 -46.61 -8.08 -2.63
C GLN A 51 -45.26 -8.78 -2.92
N VAL A 52 -44.15 -8.07 -2.74
CA VAL A 52 -42.80 -8.65 -2.91
C VAL A 52 -42.52 -9.77 -1.89
N ARG A 53 -42.97 -9.63 -0.64
CA ARG A 53 -42.81 -10.68 0.40
C ARG A 53 -43.72 -11.87 0.18
N ASP A 54 -44.92 -11.64 -0.35
CA ASP A 54 -45.91 -12.68 -0.65
C ASP A 54 -45.56 -13.47 -1.92
N GLY A 55 -44.49 -13.08 -2.62
CA GLY A 55 -43.94 -13.79 -3.77
C GLY A 55 -44.69 -13.51 -5.07
N GLU A 56 -45.38 -12.37 -5.17
CA GLU A 56 -46.08 -11.99 -6.40
C GLU A 56 -45.08 -11.85 -7.57
N GLU A 57 -45.36 -12.54 -8.69
CA GLU A 57 -44.54 -12.50 -9.89
C GLU A 57 -44.81 -11.23 -10.70
N GLY A 58 -43.75 -10.47 -11.01
CA GLY A 58 -43.81 -9.31 -11.90
C GLY A 58 -43.35 -9.64 -13.33
N TYR A 59 -43.55 -8.69 -14.26
CA TYR A 59 -43.04 -8.79 -15.63
C TYR A 59 -41.72 -8.03 -15.78
N THR A 60 -40.73 -8.62 -16.45
CA THR A 60 -39.46 -7.97 -16.81
C THR A 60 -39.03 -8.35 -18.21
N THR A 61 -38.42 -7.40 -18.93
CA THR A 61 -37.78 -7.65 -20.23
C THR A 61 -36.32 -8.07 -20.09
N SER A 62 -35.75 -7.99 -18.88
CA SER A 62 -34.37 -8.37 -18.63
C SER A 62 -34.19 -9.88 -18.76
N GLN A 63 -33.16 -10.29 -19.51
CA GLN A 63 -32.70 -11.67 -19.60
C GLN A 63 -31.43 -11.91 -18.78
N SER A 64 -31.05 -10.95 -17.93
CA SER A 64 -29.86 -11.07 -17.08
C SER A 64 -30.02 -12.21 -16.07
N ALA A 65 -28.90 -12.69 -15.52
CA ALA A 65 -28.94 -13.62 -14.40
C ALA A 65 -29.82 -13.03 -13.26
N GLU A 66 -30.63 -13.89 -12.65
CA GLU A 66 -31.49 -13.55 -11.49
C GLU A 66 -32.55 -12.46 -11.75
N HIS A 67 -32.96 -12.20 -13.00
CA HIS A 67 -33.93 -11.15 -13.34
C HIS A 67 -35.31 -11.30 -12.66
N GLY A 68 -35.72 -12.52 -12.31
CA GLY A 68 -36.97 -12.80 -11.58
C GLY A 68 -36.85 -12.74 -10.05
N VAL A 69 -35.66 -12.44 -9.49
CA VAL A 69 -35.41 -12.47 -8.04
C VAL A 69 -35.42 -11.04 -7.48
N LEU A 70 -36.51 -10.67 -6.81
CA LEU A 70 -36.67 -9.33 -6.20
C LEU A 70 -35.96 -9.20 -4.85
N ILE A 71 -36.01 -10.21 -3.99
CA ILE A 71 -35.32 -10.24 -2.69
C ILE A 71 -34.24 -11.32 -2.70
N SER A 72 -32.99 -10.93 -2.41
CA SER A 72 -31.87 -11.86 -2.21
C SER A 72 -31.63 -12.06 -0.71
N THR A 73 -32.00 -13.23 -0.17
CA THR A 73 -31.70 -13.61 1.22
C THR A 73 -30.19 -13.61 1.52
N PRO A 74 -29.32 -14.14 0.64
CA PRO A 74 -27.86 -14.04 0.83
C PRO A 74 -27.32 -12.60 0.90
N GLY A 75 -27.98 -11.66 0.22
CA GLY A 75 -27.59 -10.25 0.22
C GLY A 75 -27.62 -9.61 1.61
N GLN A 76 -28.57 -10.03 2.47
CA GLN A 76 -28.62 -9.57 3.86
C GLN A 76 -27.40 -10.06 4.66
N THR A 77 -26.97 -11.30 4.43
CA THR A 77 -25.76 -11.86 5.06
C THR A 77 -24.51 -11.09 4.62
N TRP A 78 -24.37 -10.80 3.32
CA TRP A 78 -23.28 -9.96 2.81
C TRP A 78 -23.28 -8.57 3.46
N TYR A 79 -24.44 -7.92 3.55
CA TYR A 79 -24.58 -6.60 4.17
C TYR A 79 -24.12 -6.63 5.64
N ILE A 80 -24.57 -7.62 6.41
CA ILE A 80 -24.18 -7.78 7.82
C ILE A 80 -22.67 -7.99 7.94
N LEU A 81 -22.08 -8.89 7.15
CA LEU A 81 -20.64 -9.15 7.17
C LEU A 81 -19.84 -7.89 6.83
N LYS A 82 -20.26 -7.14 5.83
CA LYS A 82 -19.57 -5.92 5.39
C LYS A 82 -19.68 -4.79 6.42
N GLU A 83 -20.90 -4.44 6.83
CA GLU A 83 -21.14 -3.24 7.63
C GLU A 83 -20.92 -3.48 9.13
N LYS A 84 -21.31 -4.64 9.68
CA LYS A 84 -21.19 -4.89 11.12
C LYS A 84 -19.83 -5.45 11.54
N TRP A 85 -19.13 -6.14 10.64
CA TRP A 85 -17.88 -6.82 10.98
C TRP A 85 -16.68 -6.27 10.24
N MET A 86 -16.66 -6.36 8.91
CA MET A 86 -15.46 -6.08 8.12
C MET A 86 -15.08 -4.60 8.10
N SER A 87 -16.04 -3.69 7.98
CA SER A 87 -15.77 -2.25 8.01
C SER A 87 -15.23 -1.79 9.39
N PRO A 88 -15.87 -2.11 10.53
CA PRO A 88 -15.29 -1.79 11.84
C PRO A 88 -13.91 -2.45 12.08
N ALA A 89 -13.76 -3.73 11.74
CA ALA A 89 -12.48 -4.42 11.87
C ALA A 89 -11.40 -3.80 10.99
N GLY A 90 -11.75 -3.34 9.79
CA GLY A 90 -10.85 -2.63 8.89
C GLY A 90 -10.39 -1.30 9.45
N ALA A 91 -11.29 -0.51 10.04
CA ALA A 91 -10.91 0.73 10.70
C ALA A 91 -9.93 0.46 11.85
N VAL A 92 -10.23 -0.53 12.71
CA VAL A 92 -9.32 -0.93 13.81
C VAL A 92 -7.97 -1.38 13.28
N ALA A 93 -7.92 -2.17 12.20
CA ALA A 93 -6.67 -2.64 11.63
C ALA A 93 -5.81 -1.51 11.05
N ILE A 94 -6.43 -0.52 10.36
CA ILE A 94 -5.70 0.62 9.79
C ILE A 94 -5.17 1.53 10.90
N PHE A 95 -6.04 1.99 11.81
CA PHE A 95 -5.60 2.85 12.92
C PHE A 95 -4.65 2.12 13.85
N GLY A 96 -4.86 0.83 14.08
CA GLY A 96 -3.96 -0.05 14.84
C GLY A 96 -2.59 -0.16 14.18
N SER A 97 -2.52 -0.29 12.84
CA SER A 97 -1.25 -0.34 12.11
C SER A 97 -0.49 0.99 12.19
N ILE A 98 -1.19 2.12 12.05
CA ILE A 98 -0.61 3.45 12.19
C ILE A 98 -0.11 3.68 13.62
N ALA A 99 -0.93 3.34 14.62
CA ALA A 99 -0.55 3.44 16.03
C ALA A 99 0.65 2.54 16.34
N PHE A 100 0.67 1.31 15.80
CA PHE A 100 1.78 0.37 15.96
C PHE A 100 3.09 0.94 15.43
N VAL A 101 3.14 1.41 14.17
CA VAL A 101 4.39 2.00 13.63
C VAL A 101 4.79 3.29 14.36
N THR A 102 3.82 4.07 14.83
CA THR A 102 4.08 5.27 15.64
C THR A 102 4.71 4.91 16.98
N LEU A 103 4.17 3.91 17.67
CA LEU A 103 4.70 3.42 18.94
C LEU A 103 6.08 2.78 18.75
N MET A 104 6.28 2.02 17.67
CA MET A 104 7.58 1.48 17.29
C MET A 104 8.61 2.60 17.13
N TYR A 105 8.27 3.70 16.44
CA TYR A 105 9.16 4.84 16.30
C TYR A 105 9.51 5.49 17.65
N ILE A 106 8.52 5.70 18.52
CA ILE A 106 8.74 6.36 19.82
C ILE A 106 9.54 5.47 20.77
N ALA A 107 9.21 4.19 20.85
CA ALA A 107 9.82 3.26 21.81
C ALA A 107 11.18 2.72 21.35
N ILE A 108 11.34 2.49 20.04
CA ILE A 108 12.50 1.79 19.48
C ILE A 108 13.37 2.76 18.68
N GLY A 109 12.77 3.68 17.94
CA GLY A 109 13.48 4.60 17.06
C GLY A 109 13.95 3.93 15.76
N PRO A 110 14.58 4.71 14.86
CA PRO A 110 15.12 4.21 13.61
C PRO A 110 16.33 3.29 13.82
N LEU A 111 16.53 2.38 12.86
CA LEU A 111 17.79 1.67 12.71
C LEU A 111 18.82 2.62 12.08
N MET A 112 19.76 3.08 12.91
CA MET A 112 20.86 3.96 12.50
C MET A 112 22.04 3.14 11.96
N LEU A 113 22.88 3.78 11.16
CA LEU A 113 24.15 3.19 10.74
C LEU A 113 25.08 2.99 11.93
N SER A 114 25.83 1.88 11.94
CA SER A 114 26.81 1.60 12.99
C SER A 114 28.11 2.41 12.82
N ALA A 115 28.41 2.82 11.58
CA ALA A 115 29.55 3.67 11.24
C ALA A 115 29.15 4.97 10.52
N PRO A 116 29.99 6.02 10.56
CA PRO A 116 29.77 7.24 9.79
C PRO A 116 29.75 6.97 8.28
N ARG A 117 28.94 7.74 7.56
CA ARG A 117 28.82 7.67 6.10
C ARG A 117 30.16 8.02 5.45
N THR A 118 30.59 7.22 4.47
CA THR A 118 31.85 7.45 3.76
C THR A 118 31.72 8.52 2.69
N GLY A 119 30.49 8.82 2.24
CA GLY A 119 30.23 9.72 1.12
C GLY A 119 30.39 9.05 -0.25
N ARG A 120 31.00 7.86 -0.31
CA ARG A 120 31.04 7.05 -1.53
C ARG A 120 29.64 6.50 -1.82
N LYS A 121 29.11 6.85 -2.99
CA LYS A 121 27.78 6.42 -3.44
C LYS A 121 27.88 5.19 -4.34
N ILE A 122 26.96 4.24 -4.12
CA ILE A 122 26.84 3.01 -4.89
C ILE A 122 25.46 2.99 -5.52
N LYS A 123 25.40 2.78 -6.84
CA LYS A 123 24.15 2.70 -7.59
C LYS A 123 23.39 1.42 -7.23
N ARG A 124 22.24 1.57 -6.56
CA ARG A 124 21.35 0.48 -6.19
C ARG A 124 20.20 0.31 -7.18
N TRP A 125 19.60 1.41 -7.62
CA TRP A 125 18.39 1.41 -8.45
C TRP A 125 18.56 2.21 -9.74
N SER A 126 18.19 1.60 -10.88
CA SER A 126 18.15 2.31 -12.15
C SER A 126 17.02 3.34 -12.20
N ARG A 127 17.06 4.27 -13.17
CA ARG A 127 15.98 5.23 -13.39
C ARG A 127 14.63 4.54 -13.64
N LEU A 128 14.63 3.43 -14.39
CA LEU A 128 13.42 2.65 -14.64
C LEU A 128 12.90 1.95 -13.39
N ASP A 129 13.77 1.44 -12.51
CA ASP A 129 13.33 0.85 -11.23
C ASP A 129 12.61 1.91 -10.38
N ARG A 130 13.19 3.11 -10.27
CA ARG A 130 12.57 4.21 -9.50
C ARG A 130 11.27 4.69 -10.13
N ALA A 131 11.22 4.83 -11.46
CA ALA A 131 9.99 5.20 -12.15
C ALA A 131 8.87 4.18 -11.88
N LEU A 132 9.15 2.89 -11.99
CA LEU A 132 8.19 1.83 -11.69
C LEU A 132 7.75 1.86 -10.22
N HIS A 133 8.69 2.05 -9.28
CA HIS A 133 8.37 2.19 -7.86
C HIS A 133 7.40 3.37 -7.61
N TRP A 134 7.73 4.56 -8.10
CA TRP A 134 6.91 5.75 -7.85
C TRP A 134 5.56 5.68 -8.57
N SER A 135 5.51 5.15 -9.80
CA SER A 135 4.24 4.88 -10.48
C SER A 135 3.37 3.89 -9.71
N MET A 136 3.96 2.82 -9.16
CA MET A 136 3.27 1.86 -8.29
C MET A 136 2.77 2.53 -7.01
N ALA A 137 3.62 3.33 -6.35
CA ALA A 137 3.27 4.02 -5.11
C ALA A 137 2.12 5.02 -5.31
N PHE A 138 2.14 5.82 -6.38
CA PHE A 138 1.08 6.79 -6.65
C PHE A 138 -0.25 6.12 -7.01
N THR A 139 -0.23 5.05 -7.82
CA THR A 139 -1.45 4.32 -8.13
C THR A 139 -2.01 3.63 -6.88
N PHE A 140 -1.16 2.98 -6.09
CA PHE A 140 -1.54 2.38 -4.81
C PHE A 140 -2.16 3.40 -3.84
N LEU A 141 -1.51 4.54 -3.62
CA LEU A 141 -2.03 5.58 -2.72
C LEU A 141 -3.37 6.14 -3.22
N THR A 142 -3.49 6.39 -4.52
CA THR A 142 -4.75 6.85 -5.12
C THR A 142 -5.88 5.84 -4.89
N LEU A 143 -5.60 4.54 -5.09
CA LEU A 143 -6.56 3.46 -4.85
C LEU A 143 -6.90 3.28 -3.38
N ALA A 144 -5.90 3.35 -2.49
CA ALA A 144 -6.11 3.26 -1.05
C ALA A 144 -7.00 4.41 -0.56
N PHE A 145 -6.68 5.67 -0.91
CA PHE A 145 -7.48 6.82 -0.47
C PHE A 145 -8.89 6.82 -1.08
N SER A 146 -9.03 6.54 -2.37
CA SER A 146 -10.35 6.45 -3.00
C SER A 146 -11.19 5.30 -2.42
N GLY A 147 -10.60 4.12 -2.21
CA GLY A 147 -11.29 2.97 -1.60
C GLY A 147 -11.72 3.25 -0.17
N LEU A 148 -10.85 3.84 0.65
CA LEU A 148 -11.19 4.27 2.00
C LEU A 148 -12.28 5.35 2.02
N MET A 149 -12.28 6.26 1.05
CA MET A 149 -13.35 7.26 0.89
C MET A 149 -14.69 6.59 0.57
N LEU A 150 -14.73 5.60 -0.32
CA LEU A 150 -15.94 4.87 -0.68
C LEU A 150 -16.51 4.07 0.51
N VAL A 151 -15.66 3.49 1.34
CA VAL A 151 -16.09 2.68 2.50
C VAL A 151 -16.46 3.56 3.70
N TYR A 152 -15.56 4.50 4.08
CA TYR A 152 -15.64 5.21 5.34
C TYR A 152 -16.05 6.68 5.22
N GLY A 153 -16.03 7.28 4.02
CA GLY A 153 -16.32 8.71 3.83
C GLY A 153 -17.71 9.11 4.33
N LYS A 154 -18.69 8.20 4.25
CA LYS A 154 -20.05 8.43 4.76
C LYS A 154 -20.09 8.65 6.28
N HIS A 155 -19.12 8.11 7.01
CA HIS A 155 -19.03 8.19 8.47
C HIS A 155 -18.19 9.37 8.94
N PHE A 156 -17.07 9.65 8.28
CA PHE A 156 -16.10 10.65 8.74
C PHE A 156 -16.17 11.99 8.03
N LEU A 157 -16.70 12.05 6.79
CA LEU A 157 -16.70 13.26 5.99
C LEU A 157 -18.11 13.80 5.71
N LYS A 158 -19.04 12.94 5.26
CA LYS A 158 -20.42 13.33 4.93
C LYS A 158 -21.12 14.17 6.01
N PRO A 159 -20.97 13.90 7.33
CA PRO A 159 -21.64 14.71 8.37
C PRO A 159 -21.21 16.19 8.41
N TYR A 160 -20.06 16.53 7.82
CA TYR A 160 -19.46 17.86 7.91
C TYR A 160 -19.52 18.65 6.60
N ILE A 161 -20.07 18.08 5.52
CA ILE A 161 -20.10 18.72 4.20
C ILE A 161 -21.51 18.68 3.57
N PRO A 162 -21.86 19.66 2.71
CA PRO A 162 -23.13 19.65 1.99
C PRO A 162 -23.28 18.44 1.05
N THR A 163 -24.52 17.99 0.82
CA THR A 163 -24.84 16.82 -0.02
C THR A 163 -24.28 16.93 -1.43
N GLU A 164 -24.33 18.11 -2.06
CA GLU A 164 -23.80 18.32 -3.42
C GLU A 164 -22.28 18.10 -3.48
N LEU A 165 -21.56 18.63 -2.50
CA LEU A 165 -20.10 18.43 -2.41
C LEU A 165 -19.76 16.97 -2.11
N TRP A 166 -20.56 16.30 -1.27
CA TRP A 166 -20.41 14.87 -1.01
C TRP A 166 -20.62 14.02 -2.28
N GLY A 167 -21.65 14.31 -3.06
CA GLY A 167 -21.93 13.66 -4.34
C GLY A 167 -20.74 13.77 -5.30
N PHE A 168 -20.19 14.99 -5.44
CA PHE A 168 -19.00 15.23 -6.26
C PHE A 168 -17.78 14.45 -5.76
N ILE A 169 -17.49 14.46 -4.45
CA ILE A 169 -16.35 13.74 -3.87
C ILE A 169 -16.45 12.23 -4.10
N ILE A 170 -17.63 11.64 -3.88
CA ILE A 170 -17.83 10.20 -4.09
C ILE A 170 -17.76 9.83 -5.56
N MET A 171 -18.32 10.66 -6.44
CA MET A 171 -18.19 10.48 -7.88
C MET A 171 -16.72 10.46 -8.29
N LEU A 172 -15.91 11.44 -7.83
CA LEU A 172 -14.47 11.45 -8.10
C LEU A 172 -13.77 10.22 -7.53
N ALA A 173 -14.02 9.89 -6.26
CA ALA A 173 -13.41 8.73 -5.61
C ALA A 173 -13.68 7.45 -6.41
N LYS A 174 -14.95 7.21 -6.79
CA LYS A 174 -15.33 6.08 -7.63
C LYS A 174 -14.62 6.11 -8.99
N GLN A 175 -14.60 7.27 -9.65
CA GLN A 175 -14.05 7.36 -11.00
C GLN A 175 -12.54 7.10 -11.04
N TYR A 176 -11.80 7.69 -10.10
CA TYR A 176 -10.38 7.42 -9.95
C TYR A 176 -10.13 5.97 -9.55
N HIS A 177 -10.93 5.41 -8.64
CA HIS A 177 -10.74 4.02 -8.22
C HIS A 177 -10.86 3.05 -9.41
N ASN A 178 -11.94 3.17 -10.18
CA ASN A 178 -12.24 2.28 -11.29
C ASN A 178 -11.25 2.41 -12.46
N TYR A 179 -10.74 3.62 -12.76
CA TYR A 179 -9.76 3.77 -13.85
C TYR A 179 -8.32 3.45 -13.43
N ILE A 180 -7.93 3.76 -12.19
CA ILE A 180 -6.57 3.50 -11.71
C ILE A 180 -6.38 2.01 -11.38
N GLY A 181 -7.45 1.29 -11.02
CA GLY A 181 -7.39 -0.15 -10.68
C GLY A 181 -6.74 -1.01 -11.77
N PRO A 182 -7.22 -0.96 -13.02
CA PRO A 182 -6.59 -1.68 -14.14
C PRO A 182 -5.13 -1.25 -14.39
N ILE A 183 -4.81 0.04 -14.25
CA ILE A 183 -3.44 0.56 -14.42
C ILE A 183 -2.51 -0.02 -13.33
N PHE A 184 -2.98 -0.07 -12.09
CA PHE A 184 -2.26 -0.69 -10.98
C PHE A 184 -1.96 -2.17 -11.27
N TYR A 185 -2.92 -2.92 -11.82
CA TYR A 185 -2.70 -4.33 -12.18
C TYR A 185 -1.62 -4.49 -13.26
N VAL A 186 -1.63 -3.65 -14.30
CA VAL A 186 -0.57 -3.68 -15.34
C VAL A 186 0.80 -3.37 -14.73
N LEU A 187 0.89 -2.33 -13.89
CA LEU A 187 2.12 -1.99 -13.19
C LEU A 187 2.58 -3.12 -12.26
N LEU A 188 1.66 -3.85 -11.64
CA LEU A 188 1.95 -4.98 -10.76
C LEU A 188 2.66 -6.08 -11.52
N MET A 189 2.22 -6.38 -12.74
CA MET A 189 2.86 -7.35 -13.61
C MET A 189 4.25 -6.86 -14.07
N CYS A 190 4.41 -5.57 -14.38
CA CYS A 190 5.73 -5.01 -14.68
C CYS A 190 6.71 -5.15 -13.51
N VAL A 191 6.25 -4.86 -12.28
CA VAL A 191 7.03 -5.03 -11.05
C VAL A 191 7.40 -6.49 -10.83
N LEU A 192 6.45 -7.42 -11.01
CA LEU A 192 6.70 -8.87 -10.93
C LEU A 192 7.82 -9.28 -11.89
N ILE A 193 7.66 -9.02 -13.18
CA ILE A 193 8.60 -9.44 -14.21
C ILE A 193 10.00 -8.86 -13.99
N LYS A 194 10.08 -7.61 -13.50
CA LYS A 194 11.37 -6.93 -13.32
C LYS A 194 12.10 -7.35 -12.05
N TRP A 195 11.39 -7.59 -10.95
CA TRP A 195 12.01 -7.77 -9.63
C TRP A 195 11.94 -9.18 -9.06
N TRP A 196 11.13 -10.10 -9.62
CA TRP A 196 10.95 -11.45 -9.04
C TRP A 196 12.24 -12.19 -8.72
N ARG A 197 13.26 -12.14 -9.60
CA ARG A 197 14.55 -12.82 -9.38
C ARG A 197 15.29 -12.31 -8.15
N LYS A 198 15.15 -11.02 -7.85
CA LYS A 198 15.76 -10.37 -6.68
C LYS A 198 14.91 -10.56 -5.42
N SER A 199 13.74 -11.18 -5.54
CA SER A 199 12.76 -11.36 -4.47
C SER A 199 12.59 -12.82 -4.04
N ILE A 200 13.43 -13.74 -4.52
CA ILE A 200 13.38 -15.15 -4.14
C ILE A 200 13.95 -15.33 -2.73
N PHE A 201 13.21 -16.04 -1.87
CA PHE A 201 13.65 -16.41 -0.54
C PHE A 201 14.78 -17.44 -0.59
N LYS A 202 15.80 -17.22 0.23
CA LYS A 202 17.00 -18.06 0.38
C LYS A 202 17.25 -18.34 1.86
N LYS A 203 18.19 -19.24 2.15
CA LYS A 203 18.51 -19.65 3.53
C LYS A 203 18.94 -18.48 4.43
N VAL A 204 19.62 -17.46 3.87
CA VAL A 204 20.03 -16.26 4.60
C VAL A 204 18.83 -15.48 5.17
N ASP A 205 17.69 -15.51 4.48
CA ASP A 205 16.48 -14.79 4.89
C ASP A 205 15.87 -15.36 6.18
N ILE A 206 16.06 -16.66 6.43
CA ILE A 206 15.62 -17.29 7.70
C ILE A 206 16.39 -16.67 8.86
N ALA A 207 17.71 -16.55 8.74
CA ALA A 207 18.53 -15.92 9.77
C ALA A 207 18.17 -14.43 9.96
N TRP A 208 17.81 -13.74 8.88
CA TRP A 208 17.31 -12.36 8.93
C TRP A 208 16.00 -12.26 9.73
N PHE A 209 15.03 -13.15 9.48
CA PHE A 209 13.77 -13.19 10.23
C PHE A 209 13.97 -13.54 11.71
N MET A 210 14.85 -14.48 12.03
CA MET A 210 15.16 -14.83 13.41
C MET A 210 15.76 -13.66 14.20
N LYS A 211 16.39 -12.71 13.51
CA LYS A 211 16.90 -11.46 14.08
C LYS A 211 15.94 -10.28 13.95
N LEU A 212 14.74 -10.49 13.40
CA LEU A 212 13.72 -9.46 13.16
C LEU A 212 14.27 -8.25 12.40
N GLY A 213 15.15 -8.51 11.42
CA GLY A 213 15.84 -7.47 10.65
C GLY A 213 16.74 -6.56 11.49
N GLY A 214 17.05 -6.95 12.73
CA GLY A 214 17.86 -6.14 13.64
C GLY A 214 17.15 -4.93 14.21
N MET A 215 15.84 -4.82 14.02
CA MET A 215 15.08 -3.63 14.41
C MET A 215 14.72 -3.64 15.90
N VAL A 216 14.53 -4.82 16.51
CA VAL A 216 13.93 -4.95 17.85
C VAL A 216 14.59 -6.00 18.73
N GLY A 217 14.34 -5.90 20.05
CA GLY A 217 14.75 -6.91 21.03
C GLY A 217 16.26 -7.03 21.19
N LYS A 218 16.72 -8.26 21.50
CA LYS A 218 18.14 -8.58 21.75
C LYS A 218 19.06 -8.42 20.53
N HIS A 219 18.48 -8.23 19.34
CA HIS A 219 19.19 -8.07 18.08
C HIS A 219 19.12 -6.64 17.56
N LYS A 220 18.61 -5.69 18.35
CA LYS A 220 18.53 -4.27 17.97
C LYS A 220 19.92 -3.73 17.60
N GLY A 221 20.03 -3.12 16.43
CA GLY A 221 21.30 -2.59 15.91
C GLY A 221 22.23 -3.67 15.33
N SER A 222 21.84 -4.95 15.36
CA SER A 222 22.48 -5.91 14.48
C SER A 222 22.03 -5.63 13.05
N HIS A 223 22.92 -5.77 12.08
CA HIS A 223 22.55 -5.71 10.67
C HIS A 223 22.66 -7.13 10.10
N PRO A 224 21.58 -7.91 10.06
CA PRO A 224 21.64 -9.27 9.56
C PRO A 224 21.98 -9.27 8.07
N SER A 225 22.88 -10.17 7.67
CA SER A 225 23.32 -10.31 6.29
C SER A 225 22.15 -10.41 5.31
N ALA A 226 22.30 -9.77 4.16
CA ALA A 226 21.28 -9.74 3.13
C ALA A 226 21.89 -9.56 1.74
N GLU A 227 21.21 -10.12 0.75
CA GLU A 227 21.53 -9.91 -0.67
C GLU A 227 20.98 -8.56 -1.15
N PHE A 228 20.73 -8.40 -2.45
CA PHE A 228 20.20 -7.15 -2.98
C PHE A 228 18.89 -6.72 -2.28
N SER A 229 17.99 -7.68 -2.05
CA SER A 229 16.79 -7.48 -1.23
C SER A 229 16.95 -8.24 0.08
N ASN A 230 16.60 -7.63 1.20
CA ASN A 230 16.53 -8.32 2.49
C ASN A 230 15.20 -9.09 2.63
N ALA A 231 15.09 -9.96 3.64
CA ALA A 231 13.93 -10.82 3.80
C ALA A 231 12.61 -10.04 3.99
N GLY A 232 12.64 -8.88 4.63
CA GLY A 232 11.49 -7.98 4.78
C GLY A 232 11.04 -7.37 3.45
N GLU A 233 11.98 -6.88 2.64
CA GLU A 233 11.71 -6.39 1.28
C GLU A 233 11.11 -7.50 0.39
N LYS A 234 11.62 -8.74 0.51
CA LYS A 234 11.08 -9.92 -0.20
C LYS A 234 9.65 -10.25 0.25
N ALA A 235 9.38 -10.20 1.55
CA ALA A 235 8.04 -10.44 2.08
C ALA A 235 7.04 -9.39 1.60
N LEU A 236 7.42 -8.11 1.61
CA LEU A 236 6.58 -7.02 1.10
C LEU A 236 6.36 -7.13 -0.41
N PHE A 237 7.38 -7.55 -1.17
CA PHE A 237 7.22 -7.83 -2.59
C PHE A 237 6.16 -8.92 -2.83
N TRP A 238 6.25 -10.06 -2.15
CA TRP A 238 5.28 -11.13 -2.34
C TRP A 238 3.89 -10.80 -1.80
N LEU A 239 3.82 -10.04 -0.70
CA LEU A 239 2.56 -9.46 -0.23
C LEU A 239 1.92 -8.61 -1.34
N LEU A 240 2.67 -7.71 -1.95
CA LEU A 240 2.20 -6.87 -3.05
C LEU A 240 1.75 -7.71 -4.23
N ILE A 241 2.57 -8.64 -4.71
CA ILE A 241 2.25 -9.45 -5.89
C ILE A 241 1.02 -10.31 -5.63
N VAL A 242 0.99 -11.09 -4.56
CA VAL A 242 -0.09 -12.05 -4.31
C VAL A 242 -1.38 -11.34 -3.93
N VAL A 243 -1.33 -10.49 -2.89
CA VAL A 243 -2.54 -9.81 -2.40
C VAL A 243 -2.99 -8.74 -3.38
N GLY A 244 -2.06 -8.00 -4.00
CA GLY A 244 -2.39 -7.03 -5.05
C GLY A 244 -3.03 -7.69 -6.28
N THR A 245 -2.65 -8.92 -6.63
CA THR A 245 -3.34 -9.68 -7.69
C THR A 245 -4.75 -10.04 -7.28
N VAL A 246 -4.97 -10.51 -6.03
CA VAL A 246 -6.31 -10.81 -5.51
C VAL A 246 -7.20 -9.57 -5.51
N VAL A 247 -6.70 -8.43 -5.04
CA VAL A 247 -7.42 -7.14 -5.09
C VAL A 247 -7.75 -6.75 -6.52
N SER A 248 -6.79 -6.87 -7.44
CA SER A 248 -6.99 -6.48 -8.84
C SER A 248 -8.03 -7.37 -9.54
N LEU A 249 -7.93 -8.69 -9.39
CA LEU A 249 -8.86 -9.62 -10.04
C LEU A 249 -10.28 -9.48 -9.49
N SER A 250 -10.43 -9.37 -8.17
CA SER A 250 -11.74 -9.09 -7.57
C SER A 250 -12.28 -7.72 -7.96
N GLY A 251 -11.41 -6.71 -8.12
CA GLY A 251 -11.78 -5.38 -8.60
C GLY A 251 -12.28 -5.40 -10.05
N LEU A 252 -11.62 -6.15 -10.94
CA LEU A 252 -12.07 -6.34 -12.32
C LEU A 252 -13.47 -6.97 -12.40
N VAL A 253 -13.78 -7.94 -11.54
CA VAL A 253 -15.13 -8.49 -11.45
C VAL A 253 -16.11 -7.40 -11.00
N LEU A 254 -15.76 -6.56 -10.03
CA LEU A 254 -16.64 -5.50 -9.55
C LEU A 254 -16.87 -4.39 -10.58
N ASP A 255 -15.85 -4.04 -11.36
CA ASP A 255 -15.92 -2.96 -12.36
C ASP A 255 -16.67 -3.36 -13.62
N PHE A 256 -16.58 -4.63 -14.01
CA PHE A 256 -17.11 -5.11 -15.28
C PHE A 256 -18.17 -6.21 -15.06
N PRO A 257 -19.45 -5.85 -14.85
CA PRO A 257 -20.58 -6.77 -14.76
C PRO A 257 -20.97 -7.38 -16.12
N ILE A 258 -19.98 -7.91 -16.85
CA ILE A 258 -20.12 -8.40 -18.23
C ILE A 258 -19.71 -9.87 -18.38
N PHE A 259 -19.24 -10.53 -17.32
CA PHE A 259 -18.79 -11.93 -17.36
C PHE A 259 -19.91 -12.93 -17.03
N GLY A 260 -21.17 -12.48 -17.01
CA GLY A 260 -22.31 -13.30 -16.60
C GLY A 260 -22.38 -13.57 -15.09
N GLN A 261 -21.66 -12.76 -14.29
CA GLN A 261 -21.68 -12.87 -12.83
C GLN A 261 -23.07 -12.63 -12.21
N THR A 262 -23.38 -13.44 -11.21
CA THR A 262 -24.58 -13.31 -10.37
C THR A 262 -24.37 -12.25 -9.28
N ARG A 263 -25.43 -11.88 -8.55
CA ARG A 263 -25.28 -11.02 -7.35
C ARG A 263 -24.33 -11.65 -6.34
N ARG A 264 -24.36 -12.98 -6.20
CA ARG A 264 -23.50 -13.70 -5.26
C ARG A 264 -22.02 -13.55 -5.58
N ASP A 265 -21.67 -13.59 -6.86
CA ASP A 265 -20.29 -13.40 -7.33
C ASP A 265 -19.80 -11.98 -7.02
N MET A 266 -20.66 -10.98 -7.20
CA MET A 266 -20.37 -9.57 -6.89
C MET A 266 -20.19 -9.36 -5.38
N GLU A 267 -21.06 -9.94 -4.55
CA GLU A 267 -20.96 -9.90 -3.10
C GLU A 267 -19.65 -10.52 -2.59
N LEU A 268 -19.31 -11.72 -3.10
CA LEU A 268 -18.09 -12.41 -2.70
C LEU A 268 -16.85 -11.65 -3.16
N SER A 269 -16.85 -11.17 -4.41
CA SER A 269 -15.77 -10.34 -4.95
C SER A 269 -15.57 -9.09 -4.11
N ASN A 270 -16.66 -8.46 -3.66
CA ASN A 270 -16.59 -7.30 -2.78
C ASN A 270 -15.95 -7.62 -1.43
N LEU A 271 -16.34 -8.73 -0.78
CA LEU A 271 -15.75 -9.14 0.50
C LEU A 271 -14.26 -9.46 0.36
N VAL A 272 -13.89 -10.23 -0.67
CA VAL A 272 -12.49 -10.58 -0.97
C VAL A 272 -11.67 -9.32 -1.27
N HIS A 273 -12.21 -8.42 -2.09
CA HIS A 273 -11.55 -7.17 -2.45
C HIS A 273 -11.27 -6.31 -1.22
N MET A 274 -12.28 -6.11 -0.35
CA MET A 274 -12.12 -5.32 0.87
C MET A 274 -11.11 -5.92 1.84
N LEU A 275 -11.16 -7.24 2.07
CA LEU A 275 -10.21 -7.92 2.96
C LEU A 275 -8.78 -7.84 2.42
N ALA A 276 -8.59 -8.15 1.13
CA ALA A 276 -7.27 -8.12 0.51
C ALA A 276 -6.71 -6.69 0.45
N ALA A 277 -7.55 -5.70 0.13
CA ALA A 277 -7.15 -4.28 0.13
C ALA A 277 -6.73 -3.83 1.54
N LEU A 278 -7.45 -4.25 2.58
CA LEU A 278 -7.10 -3.96 3.96
C LEU A 278 -5.72 -4.53 4.35
N ILE A 279 -5.48 -5.81 4.04
CA ILE A 279 -4.20 -6.48 4.29
C ILE A 279 -3.06 -5.70 3.60
N LEU A 280 -3.28 -5.31 2.34
CA LEU A 280 -2.30 -4.58 1.55
C LEU A 280 -2.04 -3.17 2.13
N ILE A 281 -3.08 -2.43 2.50
CA ILE A 281 -2.96 -1.11 3.16
C ILE A 281 -2.14 -1.23 4.45
N CYS A 282 -2.48 -2.16 5.34
CA CYS A 282 -1.76 -2.34 6.61
C CYS A 282 -0.29 -2.71 6.39
N GLY A 283 0.01 -3.62 5.45
CA GLY A 283 1.39 -3.98 5.12
C GLY A 283 2.19 -2.81 4.53
N PHE A 284 1.56 -1.98 3.69
CA PHE A 284 2.24 -0.85 3.08
C PHE A 284 2.37 0.37 4.01
N VAL A 285 1.54 0.50 5.04
CA VAL A 285 1.83 1.43 6.16
C VAL A 285 3.18 1.10 6.79
N PHE A 286 3.47 -0.18 7.02
CA PHE A 286 4.76 -0.61 7.53
C PHE A 286 5.91 -0.35 6.54
N HIS A 287 5.71 -0.64 5.25
CA HIS A 287 6.70 -0.32 4.20
C HIS A 287 7.06 1.17 4.15
N ILE A 288 6.05 2.05 4.15
CA ILE A 288 6.21 3.50 4.13
C ILE A 288 6.96 3.96 5.39
N TYR A 289 6.60 3.42 6.55
CA TYR A 289 7.29 3.70 7.81
C TYR A 289 8.79 3.37 7.73
N ILE A 290 9.15 2.14 7.34
CA ILE A 290 10.56 1.73 7.25
C ILE A 290 11.34 2.58 6.25
N GLY A 291 10.75 2.84 5.07
CA GLY A 291 11.40 3.60 4.01
C GLY A 291 11.60 5.09 4.31
N LEU A 292 10.70 5.73 5.06
CA LEU A 292 10.77 7.16 5.37
C LEU A 292 11.44 7.47 6.70
N PHE A 293 11.16 6.65 7.72
CA PHE A 293 11.48 6.98 9.11
C PHE A 293 12.21 5.87 9.86
N GLY A 294 12.00 4.60 9.50
CA GLY A 294 12.47 3.46 10.28
C GLY A 294 13.92 3.03 10.00
N MET A 295 14.50 3.43 8.88
CA MET A 295 15.88 3.05 8.51
C MET A 295 16.62 4.25 7.92
N GLU A 296 17.79 4.55 8.48
CA GLU A 296 18.64 5.62 7.97
C GLU A 296 19.10 5.33 6.54
N GLY A 297 19.06 6.35 5.66
CA GLY A 297 19.60 6.25 4.29
C GLY A 297 18.75 5.46 3.29
N ALA A 298 17.67 4.78 3.71
CA ALA A 298 16.84 3.96 2.82
C ALA A 298 16.14 4.79 1.72
N LEU A 299 15.60 5.96 2.06
CA LEU A 299 14.88 6.83 1.11
C LEU A 299 15.75 7.30 -0.07
N GLU A 300 17.05 7.55 0.16
CA GLU A 300 17.96 8.01 -0.88
C GLU A 300 18.02 7.06 -2.07
N GLY A 301 17.99 5.74 -1.80
CA GLY A 301 17.97 4.73 -2.84
C GLY A 301 16.79 4.89 -3.81
N MET A 302 15.61 5.28 -3.33
CA MET A 302 14.42 5.46 -4.18
C MET A 302 14.29 6.86 -4.78
N VAL A 303 14.98 7.86 -4.23
CA VAL A 303 14.97 9.23 -4.78
C VAL A 303 16.08 9.41 -5.82
N THR A 304 17.33 9.12 -5.46
CA THR A 304 18.50 9.34 -6.33
C THR A 304 18.87 8.10 -7.13
N GLY A 305 18.62 6.91 -6.57
CA GLY A 305 19.08 5.63 -7.12
C GLY A 305 20.35 5.10 -6.48
N GLU A 306 20.91 5.85 -5.54
CA GLU A 306 22.22 5.58 -4.96
C GLU A 306 22.13 5.51 -3.44
N VAL A 307 22.96 4.66 -2.85
CA VAL A 307 23.08 4.49 -1.40
C VAL A 307 24.51 4.73 -0.97
N ASP A 308 24.72 5.09 0.30
CA ASP A 308 26.06 5.19 0.86
C ASP A 308 26.70 3.80 0.98
N GLU A 309 28.01 3.71 0.77
CA GLU A 309 28.77 2.46 0.92
C GLU A 309 28.60 1.83 2.30
N THR A 310 28.56 2.63 3.37
CA THR A 310 28.36 2.14 4.75
C THR A 310 27.01 1.46 4.87
N TRP A 311 25.97 2.08 4.30
CA TRP A 311 24.63 1.53 4.29
C TRP A 311 24.57 0.22 3.52
N ALA A 312 25.24 0.14 2.37
CA ALA A 312 25.31 -1.08 1.57
C ALA A 312 26.00 -2.22 2.33
N LYS A 313 27.15 -1.93 2.97
CA LYS A 313 27.89 -2.91 3.79
C LYS A 313 27.07 -3.44 4.96
N GLU A 314 26.33 -2.58 5.65
CA GLU A 314 25.58 -2.98 6.83
C GLU A 314 24.29 -3.71 6.45
N HIS A 315 23.47 -3.12 5.59
CA HIS A 315 22.12 -3.62 5.34
C HIS A 315 22.05 -4.69 4.25
N HIS A 316 23.08 -4.79 3.40
CA HIS A 316 23.12 -5.61 2.18
C HIS A 316 24.54 -6.08 1.86
N ASP A 317 25.24 -6.59 2.87
CA ASP A 317 26.64 -7.04 2.83
C ASP A 317 26.97 -7.95 1.63
N ILE A 318 26.17 -9.00 1.41
CA ILE A 318 26.38 -9.96 0.32
C ILE A 318 26.29 -9.25 -1.04
N TRP A 319 25.32 -8.35 -1.19
CA TRP A 319 25.21 -7.57 -2.42
C TRP A 319 26.36 -6.56 -2.59
N TYR A 320 26.81 -5.93 -1.51
CA TYR A 320 27.95 -5.03 -1.56
C TYR A 320 29.21 -5.76 -2.04
N GLU A 321 29.48 -6.96 -1.50
CA GLU A 321 30.61 -7.79 -1.93
C GLU A 321 30.53 -8.15 -3.43
N GLU A 322 29.34 -8.51 -3.92
CA GLU A 322 29.11 -8.79 -5.34
C GLU A 322 29.41 -7.59 -6.25
N VAL A 323 29.02 -6.37 -5.83
CA VAL A 323 29.26 -5.15 -6.61
C VAL A 323 30.75 -4.82 -6.62
N MET A 324 31.42 -4.87 -5.47
CA MET A 324 32.86 -4.60 -5.38
C MET A 324 33.69 -5.61 -6.16
N ALA A 325 33.29 -6.88 -6.18
CA ALA A 325 33.95 -7.91 -6.98
C ALA A 325 33.84 -7.63 -8.49
N LYS A 326 32.67 -7.15 -8.95
CA LYS A 326 32.45 -6.75 -10.36
C LYS A 326 33.28 -5.54 -10.76
N GLU A 327 33.29 -4.49 -9.94
CA GLU A 327 34.09 -3.28 -10.20
C GLU A 327 35.59 -3.61 -10.33
N LYS A 328 36.12 -4.47 -9.45
CA LYS A 328 37.51 -4.93 -9.53
C LYS A 328 37.78 -5.75 -10.80
N GLY A 329 36.85 -6.61 -11.19
CA GLY A 329 36.96 -7.40 -12.42
C GLY A 329 36.98 -6.53 -13.68
N GLU A 330 36.13 -5.50 -13.73
CA GLU A 330 36.07 -4.54 -14.84
C GLU A 330 37.37 -3.73 -14.95
N GLN A 331 37.91 -3.24 -13.83
CA GLN A 331 39.19 -2.50 -13.79
C GLN A 331 40.40 -3.32 -14.27
N ILE A 332 40.41 -4.64 -14.06
CA ILE A 332 41.49 -5.52 -14.52
C ILE A 332 41.37 -5.80 -16.03
N SER A 333 40.18 -5.63 -16.61
CA SER A 333 39.88 -5.96 -18.02
C SER A 333 40.03 -4.80 -19.01
N GLU A 334 40.21 -3.55 -18.54
CA GLU A 334 40.48 -2.41 -19.43
C GLU A 334 41.92 -2.48 -19.99
N PRO A 335 42.13 -2.42 -21.32
CA PRO A 335 43.48 -2.44 -21.90
C PRO A 335 44.25 -1.18 -21.50
N ILE A 336 45.49 -1.34 -21.06
CA ILE A 336 46.44 -0.24 -20.86
C ILE A 336 46.62 0.47 -22.21
N GLU A 337 46.01 1.64 -22.39
CA GLU A 337 46.23 2.49 -23.56
C GLU A 337 47.69 2.96 -23.52
N GLN A 338 48.55 2.36 -24.36
CA GLN A 338 49.94 2.76 -24.44
C GLN A 338 50.03 4.22 -24.90
N PRO A 339 50.82 5.08 -24.24
CA PRO A 339 50.95 6.47 -24.63
C PRO A 339 51.55 6.53 -26.04
N LYS A 340 50.82 7.14 -26.99
CA LYS A 340 51.29 7.39 -28.35
C LYS A 340 52.63 8.14 -28.27
N GLY A 341 53.70 7.47 -28.69
CA GLY A 341 55.05 8.01 -28.73
C GLY A 341 55.11 9.35 -29.44
N VAL A 342 55.79 10.30 -28.82
CA VAL A 342 56.20 11.58 -29.40
C VAL A 342 57.03 11.29 -30.65
N LYS A 343 56.58 11.75 -31.82
CA LYS A 343 57.37 11.68 -33.05
C LYS A 343 58.59 12.59 -32.89
N ALA A 344 59.77 12.02 -33.03
CA ALA A 344 61.03 12.77 -33.14
C ALA A 344 61.00 13.61 -34.43
N ASN A 345 61.35 14.89 -34.32
CA ASN A 345 61.65 15.75 -35.46
C ASN A 345 62.96 15.28 -36.10
N GLU A 346 62.91 14.82 -37.35
CA GLU A 346 64.09 14.73 -38.21
C GLU A 346 64.29 16.06 -38.93
N GLN A 347 65.44 16.68 -38.68
CA GLN A 347 66.04 17.70 -39.54
C GLN A 347 66.90 16.99 -40.59
N ALA A 348 66.60 17.23 -41.88
CA ALA A 348 67.55 17.25 -42.99
C ALA A 348 66.91 17.97 -44.18
#